data_AF-A0A1C6NCM5-F1
#
_entry.id   AF-A0A1C6NCM5-F1
#
_cell.length_a   1.000
_cell.length_b   1.000
_cell.length_c   1.000
_cell.angle_alpha   90.00
_cell.angle_beta   90.00
_cell.angle_gamma   90.00
#
_symmetry.space_group_name_H-M   'P 1'
#
loop_
_entity.id
_entity.type
_entity.pdbx_description
1 polymer ?
#
loop_
_entity_poly.entity_id
_entity_poly.type
_entity_poly.pdbx_seq_one_letter_code
_entity_poly.pdbx_strand_id
1 'polypeptide(L)' 'MQALFEKMKANRRLAIAVIVAGTLLFMLASASRQGAGGSALVELFSSLCMVVGVVMQFLGLAALLKGPRR' A
#
# COMPACT_ATOMS: atom_id res chain seq x y z
N MET A 1 -3.71 -1.65 14.79
CA MET A 1 -3.05 -2.53 13.78
C MET A 1 -3.67 -3.93 13.71
N GLN A 2 -3.81 -4.67 14.82
CA GLN A 2 -4.30 -6.07 14.80
C GLN A 2 -5.75 -6.24 14.30
N ALA A 3 -6.69 -5.37 14.71
CA ALA A 3 -8.10 -5.44 14.28
C ALA A 3 -8.31 -5.25 12.77
N LEU A 4 -7.49 -4.39 12.14
CA LEU A 4 -7.50 -4.18 10.68
C LEU A 4 -6.97 -5.42 9.96
N PHE A 5 -5.92 -6.03 10.51
CA PHE A 5 -5.33 -7.25 9.97
C PHE A 5 -6.31 -8.44 10.02
N GLU A 6 -7.04 -8.58 11.13
CA GLU A 6 -8.08 -9.61 11.28
C GLU A 6 -9.25 -9.39 10.32
N LYS A 7 -9.73 -8.16 10.16
CA LYS A 7 -10.78 -7.83 9.18
C LYS A 7 -10.35 -8.06 7.73
N MET A 8 -9.10 -7.77 7.38
CA MET A 8 -8.55 -8.08 6.04
C MET A 8 -8.43 -9.57 5.80
N LYS A 9 -8.08 -10.35 6.84
CA LYS A 9 -8.01 -11.81 6.77
C LYS A 9 -9.37 -12.46 6.54
N ALA A 10 -10.40 -11.93 7.19
CA ALA A 10 -11.78 -12.42 7.06
C ALA A 10 -12.40 -12.06 5.69
N ASN A 11 -12.05 -10.90 5.13
CA ASN A 11 -12.63 -10.40 3.89
C ASN A 11 -11.58 -10.23 2.78
N ARG A 12 -11.50 -11.24 1.91
CA ARG A 12 -10.62 -11.28 0.73
C ARG A 12 -10.75 -10.02 -0.16
N ARG A 13 -11.96 -9.46 -0.28
CA ARG A 13 -12.23 -8.20 -1.01
C ARG A 13 -11.53 -6.98 -0.38
N LEU A 14 -11.42 -6.97 0.95
CA LEU A 14 -10.80 -5.88 1.71
C LEU A 14 -9.28 -5.92 1.53
N ALA A 15 -8.68 -7.11 1.49
CA ALA A 15 -7.27 -7.28 1.15
C ALA A 15 -6.96 -6.80 -0.28
N ILE A 16 -7.81 -7.14 -1.26
CA ILE A 16 -7.66 -6.64 -2.63
C ILE A 16 -7.81 -5.12 -2.69
N ALA A 17 -8.79 -4.54 -1.99
CA ALA A 17 -8.96 -3.09 -1.92
C ALA A 17 -7.73 -2.38 -1.36
N VAL A 18 -7.07 -2.96 -0.34
CA VAL A 18 -5.84 -2.42 0.24
C VAL A 18 -4.66 -2.52 -0.75
N ILE A 19 -4.54 -3.61 -1.51
CA ILE A 19 -3.53 -3.73 -2.57
C ILE A 19 -3.76 -2.67 -3.65
N VAL A 20 -5.00 -2.51 -4.12
CA VAL A 20 -5.35 -1.52 -5.15
C VAL A 20 -5.07 -0.10 -4.65
N ALA A 21 -5.47 0.22 -3.43
CA ALA A 21 -5.20 1.53 -2.81
C ALA A 21 -3.69 1.81 -2.68
N GLY A 22 -2.91 0.83 -2.21
CA GLY A 22 -1.45 0.95 -2.12
C GLY A 22 -0.78 1.12 -3.49
N THR A 23 -1.30 0.45 -4.52
CA THR A 23 -0.80 0.55 -5.90
C THR A 23 -1.09 1.93 -6.50
N LEU A 24 -2.30 2.45 -6.31
CA LEU A 24 -2.67 3.80 -6.76
C LEU A 24 -1.81 4.85 -6.07
N LEU A 25 -1.59 4.72 -4.76
CA LEU A 25 -0.76 5.63 -3.99
C LEU A 25 0.72 5.58 -4.44
N PHE A 26 1.23 4.39 -4.76
CA PHE A 26 2.56 4.21 -5.32
C PHE A 26 2.70 4.84 -6.72
N MET A 27 1.70 4.67 -7.59
CA MET A 27 1.67 5.32 -8.91
C MET A 27 1.63 6.84 -8.80
N LEU A 28 0.78 7.37 -7.91
CA LEU A 28 0.69 8.81 -7.68
C LEU A 28 2.02 9.37 -7.17
N ALA A 29 2.65 8.69 -6.21
CA ALA A 29 3.96 9.05 -5.67
C ALA A 29 5.08 8.97 -6.73
N SER A 30 5.01 7.98 -7.62
CA SER A 30 5.95 7.85 -8.75
C SER A 30 5.80 8.99 -9.75
N ALA A 31 4.56 9.34 -10.08
CA ALA A 31 4.25 10.45 -10.97
C ALA A 31 4.64 11.80 -10.35
N SER A 32 4.35 12.01 -9.05
CA SER A 32 4.74 13.24 -8.35
C SER A 32 6.25 13.40 -8.29
N ARG A 33 7.00 12.30 -8.13
CA ARG A 33 8.47 12.33 -8.16
C ARG A 33 9.02 12.74 -9.52
N GLN A 34 8.46 12.25 -10.62
CA GLN A 34 8.86 12.67 -11.98
C GLN A 34 8.56 14.16 -12.26
N GLY A 35 7.46 14.69 -11.71
CA GLY A 35 7.09 16.10 -11.85
C GLY A 35 7.78 17.06 -10.87
N ALA A 36 8.56 16.56 -9.91
CA ALA A 36 9.05 17.35 -8.78
C ALA A 36 10.15 18.38 -9.12
N GLY A 37 10.72 18.33 -10.33
CA GLY A 37 11.66 19.36 -10.82
C GLY A 37 12.90 19.59 -9.93
N GLY A 38 13.32 18.60 -9.15
CA GLY A 38 14.48 18.71 -8.24
C GLY A 38 14.17 19.17 -6.81
N SER A 39 12.90 19.26 -6.43
CA SER A 39 12.54 19.58 -5.03
C SER A 39 12.78 18.39 -4.10
N ALA A 40 13.85 18.45 -3.31
CA ALA A 40 14.28 17.39 -2.38
C ALA A 40 13.19 16.96 -1.39
N LEU A 41 12.34 17.91 -0.96
CA LEU A 41 11.24 17.66 -0.03
C LEU A 41 10.12 16.80 -0.68
N VAL A 42 9.84 17.05 -1.96
CA VAL A 42 8.87 16.27 -2.74
C VAL A 42 9.42 14.88 -3.08
N GLU A 43 10.72 14.75 -3.35
CA GLU A 43 11.36 13.45 -3.54
C GLU A 43 11.35 12.59 -2.27
N LEU A 44 11.63 13.20 -1.10
CA LEU A 44 11.59 12.50 0.18
C LEU A 44 10.17 12.03 0.50
N PHE A 45 9.18 12.92 0.33
CA PHE A 45 7.77 12.59 0.55
C PHE A 45 7.28 11.51 -0.41
N SER A 46 7.61 11.61 -1.70
CA SER A 46 7.27 10.60 -2.70
C SER A 46 7.92 9.25 -2.38
N SER A 47 9.17 9.23 -1.92
CA SER A 47 9.84 7.99 -1.49
C SER A 47 9.17 7.37 -0.27
N LEU A 48 8.76 8.18 0.72
CA LEU A 48 7.99 7.68 1.87
C LEU A 48 6.63 7.10 1.44
N CYS A 49 5.91 7.78 0.55
CA CYS A 49 4.65 7.27 0.00
C CYS A 49 4.82 5.96 -0.79
N MET A 50 5.91 5.83 -1.55
CA MET A 50 6.25 4.57 -2.23
C MET A 50 6.44 3.43 -1.22
N VAL A 51 7.21 3.65 -0.16
CA VAL A 51 7.42 2.64 0.90
C VAL A 51 6.10 2.24 1.56
N VAL A 52 5.26 3.21 1.89
CA VAL A 52 3.92 2.94 2.45
C VAL A 52 3.06 2.14 1.48
N GLY A 53 3.07 2.46 0.19
CA GLY A 53 2.36 1.72 -0.85
C GLY A 53 2.80 0.24 -0.93
N VAL A 54 4.12 0.00 -0.91
CA VAL A 54 4.68 -1.36 -0.91
C VAL A 54 4.29 -2.12 0.35
N VAL A 55 4.36 -1.48 1.52
CA VAL A 55 3.94 -2.08 2.79
C VAL A 55 2.46 -2.46 2.75
N MET A 56 1.58 -1.61 2.21
CA MET A 56 0.16 -1.91 2.03
C MET A 56 -0.09 -3.08 1.07
N GLN A 57 0.63 -3.13 -0.06
CA GLN A 57 0.56 -4.27 -0.99
C GLN A 57 0.98 -5.57 -0.28
N PHE A 58 2.10 -5.57 0.44
CA PHE A 58 2.58 -6.73 1.20
C PHE A 58 1.60 -7.16 2.29
N LEU A 59 0.97 -6.21 2.98
CA LEU A 59 -0.07 -6.45 3.99
C LEU A 59 -1.29 -7.16 3.38
N GLY A 60 -1.79 -6.66 2.25
CA GLY A 60 -2.91 -7.27 1.55
C GLY A 60 -2.55 -8.66 1.00
N LEU A 61 -1.34 -8.83 0.46
CA LEU A 61 -0.86 -10.09 -0.07
C LEU A 61 -0.65 -11.13 1.05
N ALA A 62 -0.10 -10.71 2.19
CA ALA A 62 0.00 -11.52 3.39
C ALA A 62 -1.39 -11.91 3.93
N ALA A 63 -2.37 -11.01 3.91
CA ALA A 63 -3.75 -11.32 4.28
C ALA A 63 -4.41 -12.34 3.33
N LEU A 64 -4.12 -12.27 2.03
CA LEU A 64 -4.57 -13.24 1.03
C LEU A 64 -3.91 -14.61 1.18
N LEU A 65 -2.60 -14.64 1.41
CA LEU A 65 -1.80 -15.87 1.58
C LEU A 65 -2.13 -16.61 2.87
N LYS A 66 -2.46 -15.88 3.94
CA LYS A 66 -2.73 -16.51 5.24
C LYS A 66 -4.06 -17.25 5.31
N GLY A 67 -4.89 -17.18 4.25
CA GLY A 67 -6.18 -17.87 4.10
C GLY A 67 -7.18 -17.58 5.23
N PRO A 68 -8.48 -17.83 5.03
CA PRO A 68 -9.36 -17.95 6.18
C PRO A 68 -8.84 -19.11 7.03
N ARG A 69 -8.45 -18.85 8.29
CA ARG A 69 -8.31 -19.93 9.27
C ARG A 69 -9.70 -20.56 9.37
N ARG A 70 -9.86 -21.74 8.75
CA ARG A 70 -10.91 -22.68 9.15
C ARG A 70 -10.70 -23.04 10.62
#